data_AF-A0AAV0WGF0-F1
#
_entry.id   AF-A0AAV0WGF0-F1
#
_cell.length_a   1.000
_cell.length_b   1.000
_cell.length_c   1.000
_cell.angle_alpha   90.00
_cell.angle_beta   90.00
_cell.angle_gamma   90.00
#
_symmetry.space_group_name_H-M   'P 1'
#
loop_
_entity.id
_entity.type
_entity.pdbx_description
1 polymer ?
#
loop_
_entity_poly.entity_id
_entity_poly.type
_entity_poly.pdbx_seq_one_letter_code
_entity_poly.pdbx_strand_id
1 'polypeptide(L)'
;MSHPGSRRGDRLEQADHARGSKVNYGSDDNQNSPLHMAAVKGNTEICSLLLTLGAKRYVTNYIDRTAAQVAEDNGYFHCATIINNYVPKEEVRYYTIPEYNGCEPKLPPELEGLFYKFIMMTNIHPVKVVFELPSVFLVNENALKIVKVLHLMSKRQFYKKEECKSTTEMLSFKFHYLATILFELAEPNDDTSKNQTDPKDVFLQKISTIEHFLQKFLHDCIVKFSYKDTALFRQMVSYMVQGMDSLPPLDIILLLVGNKRAQSGESTNEPVTCAACDEINASKKCPKCKAVKYCNRACLQIHSLMHKKKCKQIRREIKDLKSSEETSVLAKCLSIIGIK
;
A
#
# COMPACT_ATOMS: atom_id res chain seq x y z
N MET A 1 2.90 -18.56 50.13
CA MET A 1 2.44 -19.74 49.37
C MET A 1 2.63 -19.44 47.89
N SER A 2 3.48 -20.22 47.27
CA SER A 2 3.96 -20.11 45.89
C SER A 2 2.97 -20.76 44.92
N HIS A 3 2.43 -19.98 43.97
CA HIS A 3 1.79 -20.54 42.78
C HIS A 3 2.81 -20.60 41.62
N PRO A 4 3.13 -21.79 41.10
CA PRO A 4 4.06 -21.98 40.00
C PRO A 4 3.29 -21.95 38.67
N GLY A 5 3.47 -20.89 37.88
CA GLY A 5 2.81 -20.78 36.57
C GLY A 5 3.48 -19.87 35.54
N SER A 6 4.43 -19.03 35.94
CA SER A 6 5.06 -18.02 35.06
C SER A 6 6.54 -18.31 34.82
N ARG A 7 6.87 -19.41 34.14
CA ARG A 7 8.28 -19.72 33.79
C ARG A 7 8.52 -20.24 32.36
N ARG A 8 7.48 -20.36 31.53
CA ARG A 8 7.62 -20.83 30.13
C ARG A 8 7.55 -19.72 29.08
N GLY A 9 6.95 -18.56 29.37
CA GLY A 9 7.00 -17.38 28.49
C GLY A 9 8.36 -16.68 28.54
N ASP A 10 8.89 -16.49 29.75
CA ASP A 10 10.11 -15.72 30.01
C ASP A 10 11.38 -16.31 29.34
N ARG A 11 11.44 -17.63 29.12
CA ARG A 11 12.63 -18.27 28.51
C ARG A 11 12.72 -18.11 26.99
N LEU A 12 11.58 -17.95 26.30
CA LEU A 12 11.57 -17.66 24.86
C LEU A 12 11.81 -16.16 24.62
N GLU A 13 11.22 -15.30 25.46
CA GLU A 13 11.42 -13.84 25.40
C GLU A 13 12.86 -13.40 25.73
N GLN A 14 13.56 -14.11 26.62
CA GLN A 14 14.96 -13.85 26.96
C GLN A 14 15.97 -14.30 25.88
N ALA A 15 15.65 -15.38 25.14
CA ALA A 15 16.49 -15.85 24.05
C ALA A 15 16.41 -14.94 22.80
N ASP A 16 15.22 -14.39 22.52
CA ASP A 16 15.00 -13.40 21.46
C ASP A 16 15.57 -12.03 21.82
N HIS A 17 15.57 -11.62 23.10
CA HIS A 17 16.19 -10.37 23.54
C HIS A 17 17.70 -10.30 23.26
N ALA A 18 18.43 -11.42 23.42
CA ALA A 18 19.88 -11.43 23.20
C ALA A 18 20.26 -11.39 21.70
N ARG A 19 19.43 -11.95 20.81
CA ARG A 19 19.63 -11.91 19.35
C ARG A 19 19.12 -10.60 18.73
N GLY A 20 17.98 -10.10 19.20
CA GLY A 20 17.43 -8.80 18.81
C GLY A 20 18.23 -7.61 19.31
N SER A 21 19.10 -7.78 20.31
CA SER A 21 19.97 -6.71 20.80
C SER A 21 20.97 -6.26 19.71
N LYS A 22 21.78 -7.17 19.12
CA LYS A 22 22.85 -6.75 18.18
C LYS A 22 22.34 -6.23 16.84
N VAL A 23 21.21 -6.72 16.34
CA VAL A 23 20.68 -6.32 15.01
C VAL A 23 20.23 -4.85 14.97
N ASN A 24 20.10 -4.23 16.13
CA ASN A 24 19.63 -2.85 16.29
C ASN A 24 20.74 -1.82 16.50
N TYR A 25 21.99 -2.24 16.70
CA TYR A 25 23.10 -1.30 16.95
C TYR A 25 24.07 -1.30 15.78
N GLY A 26 24.50 -0.10 15.38
CA GLY A 26 25.60 0.10 14.45
C GLY A 26 26.94 0.13 15.18
N SER A 27 27.98 -0.39 14.52
CA SER A 27 29.36 -0.30 15.00
C SER A 27 30.24 0.60 14.13
N ASP A 28 29.64 1.28 13.14
CA ASP A 28 30.33 2.26 12.30
C ASP A 28 30.26 3.66 12.92
N ASP A 29 31.03 4.60 12.37
CA ASP A 29 31.16 5.98 12.88
C ASP A 29 29.82 6.73 12.95
N ASN A 30 28.85 6.32 12.11
CA ASN A 30 27.53 6.93 12.03
C ASN A 30 26.46 6.17 12.84
N GLN A 31 26.79 5.10 13.57
CA GLN A 31 25.83 4.22 14.25
C GLN A 31 24.72 3.66 13.33
N ASN A 32 25.03 3.43 12.06
CA ASN A 32 24.14 2.71 11.15
C ASN A 32 23.97 1.27 11.62
N SER A 33 22.77 0.93 12.08
CA SER A 33 22.40 -0.47 12.30
C SER A 33 22.51 -1.27 11.00
N PRO A 34 22.58 -2.61 11.05
CA PRO A 34 22.51 -3.47 9.88
C PRO A 34 21.37 -3.11 8.91
N LEU A 35 20.21 -2.66 9.44
CA LEU A 35 19.07 -2.25 8.62
C LEU A 35 19.33 -0.95 7.85
N HIS A 36 20.04 0.01 8.43
CA HIS A 36 20.49 1.21 7.71
C HIS A 36 21.45 0.84 6.58
N MET A 37 22.40 -0.05 6.84
CA MET A 37 23.36 -0.49 5.82
C MET A 37 22.67 -1.20 4.64
N ALA A 38 21.68 -2.06 4.93
CA ALA A 38 20.86 -2.68 3.89
C ALA A 38 20.07 -1.65 3.06
N ALA A 39 19.51 -0.64 3.73
CA ALA A 39 18.80 0.48 3.10
C ALA A 39 19.70 1.33 2.19
N VAL A 40 20.93 1.67 2.62
CA VAL A 40 21.93 2.38 1.82
C VAL A 40 22.31 1.60 0.56
N LYS A 41 22.29 0.27 0.62
CA LYS A 41 22.59 -0.60 -0.54
C LYS A 41 21.37 -0.89 -1.41
N GLY A 42 20.18 -0.43 -1.02
CA GLY A 42 18.94 -0.71 -1.75
C GLY A 42 18.53 -2.18 -1.77
N ASN A 43 19.01 -2.99 -0.81
CA ASN A 43 18.77 -4.43 -0.80
C ASN A 43 17.51 -4.77 0.00
N THR A 44 16.42 -5.03 -0.71
CA THR A 44 15.08 -5.25 -0.17
C THR A 44 14.95 -6.58 0.56
N GLU A 45 15.66 -7.60 0.08
CA GLU A 45 15.68 -8.95 0.67
C GLU A 45 16.38 -8.92 2.02
N ILE A 46 17.53 -8.24 2.12
CA ILE A 46 18.25 -8.08 3.38
C ILE A 46 17.45 -7.20 4.35
N CYS A 47 16.83 -6.11 3.89
CA CYS A 47 15.94 -5.31 4.74
C CYS A 47 14.84 -6.18 5.37
N SER A 48 14.18 -7.00 4.55
CA SER A 48 13.12 -7.90 5.00
C SER A 48 13.63 -8.93 6.01
N LEU A 49 14.77 -9.57 5.72
CA LEU A 49 15.41 -10.54 6.61
C LEU A 49 15.78 -9.93 7.96
N LEU A 50 16.33 -8.72 7.99
CA LEU A 50 16.71 -8.07 9.25
C LEU A 50 15.48 -7.75 10.09
N LEU A 51 14.40 -7.28 9.46
CA LEU A 51 13.12 -7.02 10.14
C LEU A 51 12.54 -8.30 10.75
N THR A 52 12.59 -9.44 10.05
CA THR A 52 12.14 -10.73 10.60
C THR A 52 13.04 -11.25 11.73
N LEU A 53 14.32 -10.84 11.76
CA LEU A 53 15.25 -11.12 12.85
C LEU A 53 15.12 -10.15 14.04
N GLY A 54 14.13 -9.25 14.03
CA GLY A 54 13.87 -8.31 15.14
C GLY A 54 14.56 -6.95 15.01
N ALA A 55 15.02 -6.57 13.80
CA ALA A 55 15.42 -5.20 13.55
C ALA A 55 14.24 -4.24 13.73
N LYS A 56 14.45 -3.21 14.54
CA LYS A 56 13.51 -2.16 14.85
C LYS A 56 13.60 -1.09 13.76
N ARG A 57 12.53 -0.94 13.00
CA ARG A 57 12.40 0.07 11.93
C ARG A 57 12.55 1.53 12.40
N TYR A 58 12.38 1.79 13.70
CA TYR A 58 12.36 3.12 14.30
C TYR A 58 13.70 3.53 14.92
N VAL A 59 14.71 2.65 14.93
CA VAL A 59 16.05 3.03 15.41
C VAL A 59 16.62 4.08 14.47
N THR A 60 17.15 5.14 15.04
CA THR A 60 17.87 6.18 14.33
C THR A 60 19.38 6.01 14.48
N ASN A 61 20.11 6.45 13.45
CA ASN A 61 21.56 6.57 13.50
C ASN A 61 21.97 7.92 14.16
N TYR A 62 23.26 8.26 14.16
CA TYR A 62 23.77 9.50 14.81
C TYR A 62 23.25 10.81 14.20
N ILE A 63 22.69 10.78 12.99
CA ILE A 63 22.10 11.96 12.32
C ILE A 63 20.56 11.96 12.41
N ASP A 64 20.00 11.22 13.38
CA ASP A 64 18.55 11.10 13.63
C ASP A 64 17.74 10.60 12.42
N ARG A 65 18.36 9.82 11.52
CA ARG A 65 17.68 9.19 10.39
C ARG A 65 17.35 7.75 10.70
N THR A 66 16.13 7.33 10.36
CA THR A 66 15.77 5.90 10.35
C THR A 66 16.26 5.22 9.08
N ALA A 67 16.34 3.90 9.08
CA ALA A 67 16.73 3.14 7.89
C ALA A 67 15.81 3.40 6.68
N ALA A 68 14.51 3.63 6.90
CA ALA A 68 13.59 4.00 5.83
C ALA A 68 13.92 5.37 5.22
N GLN A 69 14.23 6.36 6.05
CA GLN A 69 14.64 7.69 5.58
C GLN A 69 15.98 7.66 4.84
N VAL A 70 16.93 6.86 5.31
CA VAL A 70 18.20 6.65 4.61
C VAL A 70 17.99 5.99 3.25
N ALA A 71 17.06 5.03 3.15
CA ALA A 71 16.68 4.46 1.86
C ALA A 71 16.06 5.51 0.92
N GLU A 72 15.20 6.40 1.43
CA GLU A 72 14.61 7.50 0.66
C GLU A 72 15.68 8.47 0.14
N ASP A 73 16.63 8.88 0.98
CA ASP A 73 17.75 9.77 0.60
C ASP A 73 18.61 9.22 -0.53
N ASN A 74 18.76 7.89 -0.58
CA ASN A 74 19.55 7.19 -1.60
C ASN A 74 18.70 6.76 -2.81
N GLY A 75 17.41 7.13 -2.85
CA GLY A 75 16.51 6.78 -3.95
C GLY A 75 15.99 5.34 -3.94
N TYR A 76 16.21 4.59 -2.86
CA TYR A 76 15.78 3.19 -2.68
C TYR A 76 14.41 3.07 -2.00
N PHE A 77 13.40 3.70 -2.58
CA PHE A 77 12.06 3.79 -2.00
C PHE A 77 11.38 2.44 -1.73
N HIS A 78 11.75 1.37 -2.47
CA HIS A 78 11.20 0.05 -2.18
C HIS A 78 11.65 -0.48 -0.81
N CYS A 79 12.92 -0.22 -0.42
CA CYS A 79 13.40 -0.52 0.93
C CYS A 79 12.61 0.28 1.97
N ALA A 80 12.47 1.59 1.78
CA ALA A 80 11.70 2.45 2.68
C ALA A 80 10.25 1.97 2.85
N THR A 81 9.62 1.61 1.74
CA THR A 81 8.26 1.06 1.71
C THR A 81 8.15 -0.22 2.53
N ILE A 82 9.05 -1.18 2.35
CA ILE A 82 9.08 -2.43 3.11
C ILE A 82 9.26 -2.14 4.61
N ILE A 83 10.23 -1.28 4.96
CA ILE A 83 10.56 -0.95 6.35
C ILE A 83 9.38 -0.25 7.03
N ASN A 84 8.79 0.77 6.39
CA ASN A 84 7.66 1.52 6.94
C ASN A 84 6.39 0.66 7.05
N ASN A 85 6.17 -0.28 6.13
CA ASN A 85 5.01 -1.17 6.17
C ASN A 85 5.18 -2.40 7.07
N TYR A 86 6.37 -2.62 7.64
CA TYR A 86 6.64 -3.84 8.38
C TYR A 86 5.79 -3.95 9.65
N VAL A 87 5.19 -5.11 9.86
CA VAL A 87 4.48 -5.46 11.09
C VAL A 87 5.09 -6.76 11.60
N PRO A 88 5.57 -6.83 12.85
CA PRO A 88 6.03 -8.08 13.43
C PRO A 88 4.90 -9.12 13.42
N LYS A 89 5.23 -10.38 13.11
CA LYS A 89 4.21 -11.44 13.00
C LYS A 89 3.52 -11.70 14.34
N GLU A 90 4.23 -11.45 15.43
CA GLU A 90 3.76 -11.53 16.81
C GLU A 90 2.60 -10.57 17.08
N GLU A 91 2.56 -9.41 16.42
CA GLU A 91 1.44 -8.48 16.53
C GLU A 91 0.15 -9.04 15.93
N VAL A 92 0.24 -9.88 14.90
CA VAL A 92 -0.92 -10.60 14.35
C VAL A 92 -1.29 -11.79 15.23
N ARG A 93 -0.28 -12.55 15.68
CA ARG A 93 -0.46 -13.72 16.55
C ARG A 93 -1.20 -13.39 17.85
N TYR A 94 -1.05 -12.17 18.35
CA TYR A 94 -1.84 -11.66 19.48
C TYR A 94 -3.36 -11.84 19.30
N TYR A 95 -3.87 -11.76 18.06
CA TYR A 95 -5.31 -11.88 17.78
C TYR A 95 -5.77 -13.32 17.52
N THR A 96 -4.83 -14.26 17.31
CA THR A 96 -5.12 -15.67 17.06
C THR A 96 -5.13 -16.52 18.33
N ILE A 97 -4.71 -15.94 19.45
CA ILE A 97 -4.71 -16.58 20.76
C ILE A 97 -5.95 -16.11 21.55
N PRO A 98 -6.76 -17.03 22.09
CA PRO A 98 -7.86 -16.68 23.00
C PRO A 98 -7.37 -15.90 24.23
N GLU A 99 -8.16 -14.90 24.67
CA GLU A 99 -7.81 -14.12 25.87
C GLU A 99 -7.85 -14.94 27.16
N TYR A 100 -8.75 -15.93 27.22
CA TYR A 100 -8.91 -16.86 28.32
C TYR A 100 -9.49 -18.19 27.81
N ASN A 101 -9.39 -19.23 28.63
CA ASN A 101 -9.88 -20.57 28.28
C ASN A 101 -11.38 -20.56 27.98
N GLY A 102 -11.76 -21.12 26.83
CA GLY A 102 -13.16 -21.23 26.40
C GLY A 102 -13.70 -20.04 25.60
N CYS A 103 -12.90 -18.98 25.38
CA CYS A 103 -13.26 -17.88 24.48
C CYS A 103 -12.76 -18.14 23.05
N GLU A 104 -13.48 -17.66 22.04
CA GLU A 104 -12.98 -17.68 20.66
C GLU A 104 -11.88 -16.61 20.45
N PRO A 105 -10.84 -16.92 19.67
CA PRO A 105 -9.86 -15.90 19.28
C PRO A 105 -10.52 -14.86 18.37
N LYS A 106 -10.02 -13.61 18.42
CA LYS A 106 -10.56 -12.52 17.60
C LYS A 106 -10.33 -12.74 16.10
N LEU A 107 -9.25 -13.43 15.76
CA LEU A 107 -8.93 -13.91 14.42
C LEU A 107 -8.78 -15.44 14.46
N PRO A 108 -9.46 -16.21 13.60
CA PRO A 108 -9.22 -17.64 13.48
C PRO A 108 -7.73 -17.95 13.17
N PRO A 109 -7.08 -18.88 13.88
CA PRO A 109 -5.65 -19.18 13.70
C PRO A 109 -5.29 -19.60 12.27
N GLU A 110 -6.22 -20.26 11.56
CA GLU A 110 -6.05 -20.71 10.18
C GLU A 110 -5.89 -19.54 9.20
N LEU A 111 -6.40 -18.37 9.57
CA LEU A 111 -6.32 -17.14 8.76
C LEU A 111 -5.04 -16.35 9.03
N GLU A 112 -4.22 -16.70 10.04
CA GLU A 112 -3.05 -15.92 10.46
C GLU A 112 -2.11 -15.61 9.27
N GLY A 113 -1.72 -16.64 8.52
CA GLY A 113 -0.77 -16.50 7.41
C GLY A 113 -1.32 -15.65 6.26
N LEU A 114 -2.59 -15.85 5.91
CA LEU A 114 -3.25 -15.09 4.86
C LEU A 114 -3.47 -13.64 5.27
N PHE A 115 -3.86 -13.41 6.52
CA PHE A 115 -4.07 -12.08 7.08
C PHE A 115 -2.75 -11.31 7.19
N TYR A 116 -1.69 -11.96 7.66
CA TYR A 116 -0.35 -11.38 7.69
C TYR A 116 0.11 -10.93 6.29
N LYS A 117 -0.03 -11.81 5.28
CA LYS A 117 0.30 -11.46 3.89
C LYS A 117 -0.52 -10.27 3.39
N PHE A 118 -1.82 -10.23 3.72
CA PHE A 118 -2.73 -9.17 3.31
C PHE A 118 -2.33 -7.81 3.91
N ILE A 119 -2.08 -7.73 5.22
CA ILE A 119 -1.71 -6.45 5.86
C ILE A 119 -0.32 -5.95 5.47
N MET A 120 0.59 -6.88 5.11
CA MET A 120 1.95 -6.59 4.68
C MET A 120 2.04 -6.13 3.22
N MET A 121 0.94 -6.17 2.46
CA MET A 121 0.93 -5.69 1.08
C MET A 121 1.33 -4.21 0.99
N THR A 122 2.22 -3.88 0.06
CA THR A 122 2.74 -2.51 -0.09
C THR A 122 1.91 -1.68 -1.07
N ASN A 123 1.41 -2.32 -2.13
CA ASN A 123 0.49 -1.70 -3.07
C ASN A 123 -0.95 -1.76 -2.53
N ILE A 124 -1.41 -0.64 -1.99
CA ILE A 124 -2.75 -0.50 -1.41
C ILE A 124 -3.77 0.12 -2.38
N HIS A 125 -3.50 0.15 -3.69
CA HIS A 125 -4.48 0.61 -4.67
C HIS A 125 -5.77 -0.25 -4.55
N PRO A 126 -6.98 0.33 -4.53
CA PRO A 126 -8.24 -0.39 -4.31
C PRO A 126 -8.40 -1.65 -5.18
N VAL A 127 -8.12 -1.53 -6.48
CA VAL A 127 -8.13 -2.68 -7.41
C VAL A 127 -7.13 -3.77 -7.02
N LYS A 128 -5.92 -3.40 -6.56
CA LYS A 128 -4.91 -4.37 -6.10
C LYS A 128 -5.36 -5.06 -4.81
N VAL A 129 -5.88 -4.30 -3.84
CA VAL A 129 -6.40 -4.83 -2.57
C VAL A 129 -7.48 -5.87 -2.82
N VAL A 130 -8.44 -5.58 -3.71
CA VAL A 130 -9.54 -6.51 -4.03
C VAL A 130 -9.03 -7.78 -4.72
N PHE A 131 -8.04 -7.66 -5.61
CA PHE A 131 -7.44 -8.82 -6.28
C PHE A 131 -6.67 -9.74 -5.35
N GLU A 132 -5.89 -9.18 -4.42
CA GLU A 132 -5.08 -9.96 -3.49
C GLU A 132 -5.89 -10.45 -2.27
N LEU A 133 -7.12 -9.97 -2.09
CA LEU A 133 -7.99 -10.37 -0.99
C LEU A 133 -8.28 -11.88 -1.07
N PRO A 134 -7.93 -12.70 -0.07
CA PRO A 134 -8.26 -14.13 -0.09
C PRO A 134 -9.77 -14.38 -0.08
N SER A 135 -10.29 -15.26 -0.94
CA SER A 135 -11.74 -15.51 -1.00
C SER A 135 -12.31 -16.06 0.32
N VAL A 136 -11.49 -16.75 1.13
CA VAL A 136 -11.86 -17.21 2.48
C VAL A 136 -12.15 -16.06 3.46
N PHE A 137 -11.75 -14.82 3.14
CA PHE A 137 -12.09 -13.66 3.98
C PHE A 137 -13.55 -13.24 3.80
N LEU A 138 -14.16 -13.55 2.66
CA LEU A 138 -15.53 -13.12 2.31
C LEU A 138 -16.58 -14.20 2.54
N VAL A 139 -16.23 -15.30 3.22
CA VAL A 139 -17.17 -16.38 3.57
C VAL A 139 -17.47 -16.37 5.06
N ASN A 140 -18.68 -16.82 5.42
CA ASN A 140 -19.16 -16.89 6.81
C ASN A 140 -19.00 -15.53 7.54
N GLU A 141 -18.65 -15.55 8.83
CA GLU A 141 -18.41 -14.35 9.63
C GLU A 141 -16.96 -13.82 9.55
N ASN A 142 -16.12 -14.39 8.67
CA ASN A 142 -14.69 -14.06 8.62
C ASN A 142 -14.47 -12.58 8.29
N ALA A 143 -15.24 -12.02 7.36
CA ALA A 143 -15.10 -10.61 6.98
C ALA A 143 -15.26 -9.68 8.19
N LEU A 144 -16.30 -9.91 8.99
CA LEU A 144 -16.59 -9.11 10.19
C LEU A 144 -15.50 -9.30 11.27
N LYS A 145 -15.02 -10.53 11.48
CA LYS A 145 -13.90 -10.80 12.41
C LYS A 145 -12.63 -10.06 11.96
N ILE A 146 -12.30 -10.11 10.67
CA ILE A 146 -11.12 -9.45 10.10
C ILE A 146 -11.25 -7.92 10.14
N VAL A 147 -12.40 -7.35 9.79
CA VAL A 147 -12.68 -5.90 9.90
C VAL A 147 -12.47 -5.44 11.35
N LYS A 148 -13.00 -6.18 12.34
CA LYS A 148 -12.80 -5.88 13.76
C LYS A 148 -11.32 -5.92 14.14
N VAL A 149 -10.57 -6.93 13.70
CA VAL A 149 -9.13 -7.04 13.96
C VAL A 149 -8.36 -5.88 13.34
N LEU A 150 -8.65 -5.50 12.09
CA LEU A 150 -8.02 -4.35 11.43
C LEU A 150 -8.27 -3.03 12.19
N HIS A 151 -9.49 -2.80 12.70
CA HIS A 151 -9.76 -1.64 13.56
C HIS A 151 -9.00 -1.71 14.89
N LEU A 152 -8.88 -2.88 15.51
CA LEU A 152 -8.08 -3.06 16.72
C LEU A 152 -6.59 -2.80 16.47
N MET A 153 -6.05 -3.25 15.32
CA MET A 153 -4.69 -2.96 14.91
C MET A 153 -4.50 -1.46 14.64
N SER A 154 -5.46 -0.83 13.97
CA SER A 154 -5.47 0.63 13.72
C SER A 154 -5.35 1.41 15.04
N LYS A 155 -6.17 1.03 16.04
CA LYS A 155 -6.12 1.59 17.39
C LYS A 155 -4.79 1.34 18.08
N ARG A 156 -4.28 0.11 18.02
CA ARG A 156 -3.02 -0.27 18.68
C ARG A 156 -1.83 0.51 18.12
N GLN A 157 -1.76 0.71 16.80
CA GLN A 157 -0.69 1.50 16.18
C GLN A 157 -0.75 2.97 16.64
N PHE A 158 -1.94 3.57 16.68
CA PHE A 158 -2.09 4.97 17.10
C PHE A 158 -1.58 5.23 18.52
N TYR A 159 -1.79 4.31 19.47
CA TYR A 159 -1.35 4.46 20.86
C TYR A 159 0.08 3.94 21.12
N LYS A 160 0.80 3.46 20.09
CA LYS A 160 2.15 2.90 20.24
C LYS A 160 3.16 4.02 20.48
N LYS A 161 3.76 4.06 21.68
CA LYS A 161 4.66 5.15 22.12
C LYS A 161 6.13 4.99 21.69
N GLU A 162 6.56 3.77 21.38
CA GLU A 162 7.98 3.43 21.19
C GLU A 162 8.49 3.59 19.75
N GLU A 163 7.64 4.02 18.81
CA GLU A 163 7.98 4.06 17.38
C GLU A 163 7.85 5.47 16.79
N CYS A 164 8.40 5.63 15.58
CA CYS A 164 8.25 6.86 14.80
C CYS A 164 6.77 7.18 14.55
N LYS A 165 6.34 8.37 15.02
CA LYS A 165 4.93 8.78 14.99
C LYS A 165 4.33 8.83 13.59
N SER A 166 5.10 9.23 12.57
CA SER A 166 4.61 9.27 11.19
C SER A 166 4.30 7.85 10.67
N THR A 167 5.17 6.88 10.94
CA THR A 167 4.98 5.48 10.55
C THR A 167 3.79 4.83 11.25
N THR A 168 3.60 5.09 12.55
CA THR A 168 2.46 4.53 13.31
C THR A 168 1.13 5.15 12.90
N GLU A 169 1.08 6.45 12.64
CA GLU A 169 -0.10 7.12 12.07
C GLU A 169 -0.43 6.55 10.68
N MET A 170 0.59 6.37 9.83
CA MET A 170 0.44 5.77 8.50
C MET A 170 -0.14 4.35 8.56
N LEU A 171 0.41 3.47 9.41
CA LEU A 171 -0.12 2.12 9.58
C LEU A 171 -1.51 2.11 10.20
N SER A 172 -1.78 3.00 11.17
CA SER A 172 -3.09 3.14 11.76
C SER A 172 -4.14 3.44 10.70
N PHE A 173 -3.85 4.40 9.81
CA PHE A 173 -4.71 4.70 8.68
C PHE A 173 -4.79 3.54 7.68
N LYS A 174 -3.66 2.88 7.36
CA LYS A 174 -3.63 1.73 6.45
C LYS A 174 -4.60 0.63 6.90
N PHE A 175 -4.60 0.28 8.18
CA PHE A 175 -5.52 -0.75 8.69
C PHE A 175 -6.98 -0.30 8.65
N HIS A 176 -7.27 0.96 8.96
CA HIS A 176 -8.61 1.55 8.78
C HIS A 176 -9.06 1.50 7.31
N TYR A 177 -8.17 1.83 6.39
CA TYR A 177 -8.41 1.79 4.96
C TYR A 177 -8.71 0.37 4.46
N LEU A 178 -7.89 -0.62 4.83
CA LEU A 178 -8.13 -2.02 4.49
C LEU A 178 -9.45 -2.54 5.10
N ALA A 179 -9.78 -2.13 6.33
CA ALA A 179 -11.05 -2.47 6.98
C ALA A 179 -12.23 -1.89 6.20
N THR A 180 -12.13 -0.65 5.73
CA THR A 180 -13.18 0.04 4.97
C THR A 180 -13.48 -0.67 3.64
N ILE A 181 -12.44 -1.10 2.91
CA ILE A 181 -12.62 -1.88 1.67
C ILE A 181 -13.26 -3.24 1.95
N LEU A 182 -12.77 -3.95 2.97
CA LEU A 182 -13.32 -5.26 3.32
C LEU A 182 -14.77 -5.17 3.80
N PHE A 183 -15.11 -4.11 4.54
CA PHE A 183 -16.47 -3.85 4.99
C PHE A 183 -17.42 -3.62 3.80
N GLU A 184 -17.07 -2.75 2.85
CA GLU A 184 -17.87 -2.52 1.63
C GLU A 184 -18.01 -3.78 0.76
N LEU A 185 -17.01 -4.66 0.74
CA LEU A 185 -17.09 -5.96 0.04
C LEU A 185 -17.99 -6.97 0.77
N ALA A 186 -18.15 -6.83 2.08
CA ALA A 186 -18.93 -7.73 2.91
C ALA A 186 -20.39 -7.30 3.07
N GLU A 187 -20.73 -6.06 2.68
CA GLU A 187 -22.11 -5.60 2.73
C GLU A 187 -23.00 -6.40 1.77
N PRO A 188 -24.14 -6.94 2.24
CA PRO A 188 -25.11 -7.61 1.37
C PRO A 188 -25.69 -6.59 0.39
N ASN A 189 -25.55 -6.84 -0.92
CA ASN A 189 -26.20 -6.00 -1.93
C ASN A 189 -27.71 -6.27 -1.95
N ASP A 190 -28.51 -5.26 -1.60
CA ASP A 190 -29.99 -5.33 -1.59
C ASP A 190 -30.60 -5.81 -2.92
N ASP A 191 -29.90 -5.66 -4.05
CA ASP A 191 -30.38 -6.01 -5.39
C ASP A 191 -30.19 -7.49 -5.81
N THR A 192 -29.54 -8.32 -4.99
CA THR A 192 -29.13 -9.68 -5.41
C THR A 192 -30.17 -10.76 -5.09
N SER A 193 -31.38 -10.61 -5.62
CA SER A 193 -32.38 -11.69 -5.55
C SER A 193 -32.18 -12.82 -6.59
N LYS A 194 -31.23 -12.74 -7.56
CA LYS A 194 -31.18 -13.77 -8.64
C LYS A 194 -29.84 -14.25 -9.21
N ASN A 195 -28.65 -13.74 -8.87
CA ASN A 195 -27.39 -14.31 -9.38
C ASN A 195 -26.24 -14.21 -8.37
N GLN A 196 -25.62 -15.35 -8.00
CA GLN A 196 -24.38 -15.43 -7.21
C GLN A 196 -23.24 -14.77 -7.98
N THR A 197 -23.05 -13.47 -7.76
CA THR A 197 -21.94 -12.71 -8.35
C THR A 197 -20.88 -12.53 -7.27
N ASP A 198 -19.61 -12.79 -7.57
CA ASP A 198 -18.51 -12.65 -6.60
C ASP A 198 -18.52 -11.20 -6.05
N PRO A 199 -18.52 -10.97 -4.71
CA PRO A 199 -18.51 -9.63 -4.14
C PRO A 199 -17.36 -8.75 -4.65
N LYS A 200 -16.23 -9.35 -5.00
CA LYS A 200 -15.10 -8.65 -5.63
C LYS A 200 -15.48 -8.09 -6.99
N ASP A 201 -16.17 -8.87 -7.82
CA ASP A 201 -16.61 -8.44 -9.14
C ASP A 201 -17.62 -7.30 -9.03
N VAL A 202 -18.53 -7.37 -8.04
CA VAL A 202 -19.49 -6.28 -7.78
C VAL A 202 -18.77 -4.98 -7.43
N PHE A 203 -17.80 -5.02 -6.52
CA PHE A 203 -17.03 -3.82 -6.14
C PHE A 203 -16.21 -3.26 -7.30
N LEU A 204 -15.55 -4.13 -8.09
CA LEU A 204 -14.80 -3.70 -9.27
C LEU A 204 -15.72 -3.12 -10.36
N GLN A 205 -16.93 -3.66 -10.49
CA GLN A 205 -17.97 -3.10 -11.34
C GLN A 205 -18.35 -1.70 -10.86
N LYS A 206 -18.67 -1.51 -9.55
CA LYS A 206 -18.95 -0.19 -8.95
C LYS A 206 -17.84 0.82 -9.29
N ILE A 207 -16.57 0.46 -9.13
CA ILE A 207 -15.42 1.30 -9.51
C ILE A 207 -15.44 1.69 -10.99
N SER A 208 -15.79 0.75 -11.86
CA SER A 208 -15.68 0.91 -13.31
C SER A 208 -16.90 1.56 -13.99
N THR A 209 -18.07 1.51 -13.35
CA THR A 209 -19.34 1.93 -13.97
C THR A 209 -20.00 3.11 -13.28
N ILE A 210 -19.83 3.27 -11.97
CA ILE A 210 -20.49 4.34 -11.22
C ILE A 210 -19.57 5.56 -11.22
N GLU A 211 -20.05 6.65 -11.81
CA GLU A 211 -19.30 7.90 -11.87
C GLU A 211 -18.99 8.43 -10.46
N HIS A 212 -17.74 8.85 -10.24
CA HIS A 212 -17.22 9.33 -8.96
C HIS A 212 -17.35 8.38 -7.75
N PHE A 213 -17.80 7.13 -7.91
CA PHE A 213 -17.93 6.19 -6.79
C PHE A 213 -16.62 6.04 -6.02
N LEU A 214 -15.52 5.75 -6.72
CA LEU A 214 -14.22 5.56 -6.08
C LEU A 214 -13.75 6.83 -5.35
N GLN A 215 -13.98 8.01 -5.95
CA GLN A 215 -13.61 9.28 -5.35
C GLN A 215 -14.38 9.53 -4.05
N LYS A 216 -15.71 9.31 -4.07
CA LYS A 216 -16.57 9.48 -2.89
C LYS A 216 -16.25 8.45 -1.81
N PHE A 217 -16.12 7.17 -2.18
CA PHE A 217 -15.77 6.08 -1.27
C PHE A 217 -14.47 6.37 -0.50
N LEU A 218 -13.44 6.82 -1.20
CA LEU A 218 -12.13 7.13 -0.60
C LEU A 218 -12.14 8.43 0.20
N HIS A 219 -12.90 9.44 -0.23
CA HIS A 219 -13.15 10.64 0.56
C HIS A 219 -13.79 10.26 1.91
N ASP A 220 -14.83 9.44 1.89
CA ASP A 220 -15.53 8.99 3.10
C ASP A 220 -14.61 8.13 3.98
N CYS A 221 -13.74 7.30 3.39
CA CYS A 221 -12.70 6.58 4.14
C CYS A 221 -11.80 7.53 4.94
N ILE A 222 -11.32 8.61 4.33
CA ILE A 222 -10.50 9.62 5.03
C ILE A 222 -11.32 10.30 6.13
N VAL A 223 -12.50 10.80 5.80
CA VAL A 223 -13.36 11.55 6.74
C VAL A 223 -13.90 10.70 7.88
N LYS A 224 -14.02 9.37 7.72
CA LYS A 224 -14.43 8.46 8.81
C LYS A 224 -13.28 7.97 9.69
N PHE A 225 -12.02 8.27 9.36
CA PHE A 225 -10.88 7.87 10.17
C PHE A 225 -10.96 8.46 11.59
N SER A 226 -10.91 7.64 12.64
CA SER A 226 -11.22 8.08 14.01
C SER A 226 -10.19 9.04 14.62
N TYR A 227 -8.94 9.03 14.15
CA TYR A 227 -7.82 9.76 14.79
C TYR A 227 -7.54 11.09 14.09
N LYS A 228 -8.43 12.06 14.34
CA LYS A 228 -8.42 13.39 13.70
C LYS A 228 -7.25 14.28 14.10
N ASP A 229 -6.67 14.04 15.28
CA ASP A 229 -5.55 14.83 15.81
C ASP A 229 -4.17 14.40 15.27
N THR A 230 -4.12 13.43 14.36
CA THR A 230 -2.88 12.98 13.71
C THR A 230 -2.34 14.02 12.74
N ALA A 231 -1.01 14.08 12.60
CA ALA A 231 -0.38 14.90 11.58
C ALA A 231 -0.77 14.41 10.18
N LEU A 232 -0.83 13.09 10.01
CA LEU A 232 -1.29 12.44 8.78
C LEU A 232 -2.69 12.91 8.36
N PHE A 233 -3.69 12.87 9.26
CA PHE A 233 -5.06 13.27 8.92
C PHE A 233 -5.13 14.74 8.53
N ARG A 234 -4.46 15.63 9.27
CA ARG A 234 -4.38 17.06 8.92
C ARG A 234 -3.76 17.27 7.54
N GLN A 235 -2.70 16.54 7.21
CA GLN A 235 -2.06 16.60 5.91
C GLN A 235 -2.98 16.09 4.78
N MET A 236 -3.69 14.97 5.01
CA MET A 236 -4.68 14.45 4.07
C MET A 236 -5.77 15.48 3.77
N VAL A 237 -6.37 16.06 4.82
CA VAL A 237 -7.41 17.08 4.67
C VAL A 237 -6.87 18.32 3.95
N SER A 238 -5.65 18.75 4.26
CA SER A 238 -5.01 19.88 3.56
C SER A 238 -4.96 19.64 2.06
N TYR A 239 -4.49 18.49 1.58
CA TYR A 239 -4.47 18.17 0.16
C TYR A 239 -5.87 18.09 -0.49
N MET A 240 -6.93 17.78 0.28
CA MET A 240 -8.29 17.75 -0.24
C MET A 240 -8.89 19.15 -0.45
N VAL A 241 -8.40 20.16 0.29
CA VAL A 241 -9.00 21.51 0.33
C VAL A 241 -8.13 22.60 -0.28
N GLN A 242 -6.99 22.25 -0.88
CA GLN A 242 -6.03 23.18 -1.52
C GLN A 242 -6.51 23.82 -2.84
N GLY A 243 -7.83 23.93 -3.07
CA GLY A 243 -8.39 24.59 -4.24
C GLY A 243 -7.94 23.94 -5.56
N MET A 244 -7.27 24.72 -6.42
CA MET A 244 -6.77 24.24 -7.72
C MET A 244 -5.68 23.17 -7.60
N ASP A 245 -4.94 23.16 -6.49
CA ASP A 245 -3.89 22.18 -6.20
C ASP A 245 -4.41 20.98 -5.40
N SER A 246 -5.75 20.84 -5.28
CA SER A 246 -6.34 19.70 -4.58
C SER A 246 -6.04 18.39 -5.29
N LEU A 247 -5.70 17.37 -4.49
CA LEU A 247 -5.42 16.04 -4.99
C LEU A 247 -6.64 15.13 -4.83
N PRO A 248 -6.89 14.21 -5.80
CA PRO A 248 -7.90 13.17 -5.63
C PRO A 248 -7.61 12.32 -4.38
N PRO A 249 -8.63 11.87 -3.62
CA PRO A 249 -8.44 11.05 -2.42
C PRO A 249 -7.57 9.81 -2.61
N LEU A 250 -7.65 9.16 -3.79
CA LEU A 250 -6.80 8.04 -4.12
C LEU A 250 -5.32 8.44 -4.15
N ASP A 251 -4.99 9.54 -4.83
CA ASP A 251 -3.61 10.00 -4.93
C ASP A 251 -3.08 10.45 -3.56
N ILE A 252 -3.91 11.05 -2.71
CA ILE A 252 -3.56 11.39 -1.33
C ILE A 252 -3.22 10.14 -0.51
N ILE A 253 -4.08 9.12 -0.55
CA ILE A 253 -3.87 7.86 0.19
C ILE A 253 -2.61 7.15 -0.32
N LEU A 254 -2.45 7.05 -1.64
CA LEU A 254 -1.27 6.42 -2.21
C LEU A 254 0.00 7.21 -1.90
N LEU A 255 -0.06 8.54 -1.88
CA LEU A 255 1.07 9.41 -1.54
C LEU A 255 1.53 9.23 -0.10
N LEU A 256 0.59 9.32 0.84
CA LEU A 256 0.90 9.39 2.27
C LEU A 256 0.96 8.03 2.97
N VAL A 257 0.39 7.00 2.35
CA VAL A 257 0.26 5.65 2.96
C VAL A 257 0.79 4.56 2.04
N GLY A 258 0.49 4.64 0.74
CA GLY A 258 0.92 3.67 -0.27
C GLY A 258 2.35 3.86 -0.76
N ASN A 259 3.06 4.90 -0.31
CA ASN A 259 4.41 5.29 -0.75
C ASN A 259 4.53 5.57 -2.27
N LYS A 260 3.44 5.99 -2.94
CA LYS A 260 3.48 6.54 -4.30
C LYS A 260 4.12 7.93 -4.22
N ARG A 261 5.17 8.21 -4.99
CA ARG A 261 5.86 9.51 -4.88
C ARG A 261 4.96 10.68 -5.29
N ALA A 262 5.15 11.84 -4.66
CA ALA A 262 4.85 13.12 -5.28
C ALA A 262 5.80 13.26 -6.48
N GLN A 263 5.24 13.59 -7.64
CA GLN A 263 5.98 13.82 -8.87
C GLN A 263 6.80 15.11 -8.72
N SER A 264 7.97 15.04 -8.12
CA SER A 264 8.93 16.15 -8.11
C SER A 264 10.32 15.59 -8.39
N GLY A 265 10.72 15.66 -9.65
CA GLY A 265 12.07 15.35 -10.11
C GLY A 265 12.06 14.55 -11.40
N GLU A 266 12.39 15.21 -12.50
CA GLU A 266 12.74 14.64 -13.79
C GLU A 266 13.88 13.61 -13.61
N SER A 267 13.52 12.37 -13.29
CA SER A 267 14.44 11.24 -13.38
C SER A 267 14.07 10.43 -14.61
N THR A 268 15.04 10.20 -15.49
CA THR A 268 14.87 9.66 -16.85
C THR A 268 14.43 8.18 -16.91
N ASN A 269 14.17 7.54 -15.76
CA ASN A 269 13.75 6.14 -15.65
C ASN A 269 12.58 5.98 -14.66
N GLU A 270 11.46 6.66 -14.92
CA GLU A 270 10.23 6.41 -14.16
C GLU A 270 9.78 4.95 -14.35
N PRO A 271 9.43 4.25 -13.24
CA PRO A 271 8.94 2.89 -13.34
C PRO A 271 7.61 2.88 -14.08
N VAL A 272 7.49 2.00 -15.05
CA VAL A 272 6.26 1.83 -15.81
C VAL A 272 5.21 1.16 -14.92
N THR A 273 4.18 1.90 -14.50
CA THR A 273 3.12 1.38 -13.64
C THR A 273 1.86 0.95 -14.39
N CYS A 274 1.07 0.11 -13.74
CA CYS A 274 -0.22 -0.35 -14.23
C CYS A 274 -1.28 0.72 -14.02
N ALA A 275 -1.96 1.13 -15.10
CA ALA A 275 -3.01 2.17 -15.00
C ALA A 275 -4.26 1.75 -14.21
N ALA A 276 -4.42 0.47 -13.87
CA ALA A 276 -5.58 -0.02 -13.13
C ALA A 276 -5.31 -0.22 -11.64
N CYS A 277 -4.06 -0.50 -11.25
CA CYS A 277 -3.72 -0.91 -9.89
C CYS A 277 -2.38 -0.39 -9.40
N ASP A 278 -1.71 0.46 -10.17
CA ASP A 278 -0.41 1.08 -9.91
C ASP A 278 0.76 0.11 -9.67
N GLU A 279 0.58 -1.17 -10.01
CA GLU A 279 1.66 -2.16 -9.95
C GLU A 279 2.81 -1.78 -10.89
N ILE A 280 4.04 -1.83 -10.38
CA ILE A 280 5.25 -1.56 -11.17
C ILE A 280 5.48 -2.64 -12.24
N ASN A 281 6.35 -2.33 -13.21
CA ASN A 281 6.76 -3.24 -14.28
C ASN A 281 5.59 -3.73 -15.16
N ALA A 282 4.63 -2.84 -15.43
CA ALA A 282 3.50 -3.14 -16.31
C ALA A 282 3.96 -3.30 -17.77
N SER A 283 3.64 -4.45 -18.38
CA SER A 283 4.13 -4.82 -19.72
C SER A 283 3.03 -4.88 -20.79
N LYS A 284 1.80 -5.24 -20.43
CA LYS A 284 0.70 -5.42 -21.38
C LYS A 284 0.14 -4.06 -21.80
N LYS A 285 0.00 -3.81 -23.10
CA LYS A 285 -0.48 -2.53 -23.63
C LYS A 285 -1.98 -2.55 -23.91
N CYS A 286 -2.62 -1.40 -23.81
CA CYS A 286 -3.98 -1.22 -24.32
C CYS A 286 -4.00 -1.52 -25.83
N PRO A 287 -4.91 -2.39 -26.32
CA PRO A 287 -4.96 -2.75 -27.74
C PRO A 287 -5.37 -1.56 -28.63
N LYS A 288 -6.05 -0.55 -28.06
CA LYS A 288 -6.56 0.61 -28.80
C LYS A 288 -5.55 1.75 -28.87
N CYS A 289 -5.04 2.24 -27.74
CA CYS A 289 -4.12 3.39 -27.72
C CYS A 289 -2.63 2.99 -27.72
N LYS A 290 -2.30 1.75 -27.35
CA LYS A 290 -0.92 1.24 -27.19
C LYS A 290 -0.01 1.99 -26.19
N ALA A 291 -0.45 3.14 -25.65
CA ALA A 291 0.28 3.94 -24.68
C ALA A 291 0.08 3.46 -23.24
N VAL A 292 -1.17 3.22 -22.83
CA VAL A 292 -1.49 2.79 -21.46
C VAL A 292 -1.09 1.33 -21.25
N LYS A 293 -0.45 1.03 -20.11
CA LYS A 293 0.07 -0.29 -19.76
C LYS A 293 -0.59 -0.91 -18.53
N TYR A 294 -0.53 -2.25 -18.45
CA TYR A 294 -1.17 -3.07 -17.44
C TYR A 294 -0.27 -4.23 -17.03
N CYS A 295 -0.33 -4.64 -15.76
CA CYS A 295 0.41 -5.80 -15.27
C CYS A 295 -0.23 -7.12 -15.78
N ASN A 296 -1.56 -7.20 -15.91
CA ASN A 296 -2.28 -8.41 -16.34
C ASN A 296 -3.58 -8.12 -17.12
N ARG A 297 -4.26 -9.19 -17.56
CA ARG A 297 -5.49 -9.09 -18.38
C ARG A 297 -6.69 -8.57 -17.57
N ALA A 298 -6.77 -8.93 -16.29
CA ALA A 298 -7.84 -8.48 -15.40
C ALA A 298 -7.78 -6.95 -15.19
N CYS A 299 -6.59 -6.39 -14.95
CA CYS A 299 -6.36 -4.94 -14.89
C CYS A 299 -6.76 -4.23 -16.18
N LEU A 300 -6.40 -4.80 -17.33
CA LEU A 300 -6.82 -4.28 -18.64
C LEU A 300 -8.35 -4.24 -18.78
N GLN A 301 -9.05 -5.30 -18.38
CA GLN A 301 -10.51 -5.37 -18.49
C GLN A 301 -11.19 -4.27 -17.67
N ILE A 302 -10.84 -4.15 -16.39
CA ILE A 302 -11.45 -3.16 -15.47
C ILE A 302 -11.20 -1.73 -15.96
N HIS A 303 -9.93 -1.38 -16.22
CA HIS A 303 -9.59 -0.02 -16.62
C HIS A 303 -10.05 0.31 -18.05
N SER A 304 -10.23 -0.68 -18.94
CA SER A 304 -10.71 -0.42 -20.30
C SER A 304 -12.08 0.26 -20.36
N LEU A 305 -12.94 0.02 -19.36
CA LEU A 305 -14.24 0.66 -19.21
C LEU A 305 -14.07 2.13 -18.83
N MET A 306 -13.28 2.40 -17.78
CA MET A 306 -13.01 3.74 -17.26
C MET A 306 -12.28 4.63 -18.27
N HIS A 307 -11.28 4.09 -18.94
CA HIS A 307 -10.43 4.85 -19.86
C HIS A 307 -11.02 4.97 -21.26
N LYS A 308 -12.20 4.39 -21.58
CA LYS A 308 -12.76 4.40 -22.96
C LYS A 308 -12.80 5.79 -23.62
N LYS A 309 -13.19 6.85 -22.88
CA LYS A 309 -13.20 8.24 -23.37
C LYS A 309 -11.77 8.77 -23.54
N LYS A 310 -10.94 8.72 -22.49
CA LYS A 310 -9.51 9.12 -22.51
C LYS A 310 -8.70 8.37 -23.58
N CYS A 311 -9.03 7.11 -23.84
CA CYS A 311 -8.42 6.27 -24.87
C CYS A 311 -8.56 6.87 -26.26
N LYS A 312 -9.75 7.41 -26.58
CA LYS A 312 -10.00 8.05 -27.87
C LYS A 312 -9.24 9.37 -27.99
N GLN A 313 -9.04 10.06 -26.87
CA GLN A 313 -8.27 11.30 -26.81
C GLN A 313 -6.77 11.02 -27.03
N ILE A 314 -6.19 10.12 -26.24
CA ILE A 314 -4.78 9.67 -26.38
C ILE A 314 -4.48 9.18 -27.81
N ARG A 315 -5.42 8.45 -28.42
CA ARG A 315 -5.26 7.99 -29.81
C ARG A 315 -5.21 9.13 -30.83
N ARG A 316 -5.96 10.21 -30.60
CA ARG A 316 -5.94 11.40 -31.46
C ARG A 316 -4.61 12.12 -31.28
N GLU A 317 -4.22 12.39 -30.05
CA GLU A 317 -2.93 13.04 -29.73
C GLU A 317 -1.73 12.28 -30.32
N ILE A 318 -1.70 10.94 -30.20
CA ILE A 318 -0.63 10.13 -30.82
C ILE A 318 -0.64 10.22 -32.36
N LYS A 319 -1.82 10.33 -32.98
CA LYS A 319 -1.94 10.48 -34.43
C LYS A 319 -1.45 11.86 -34.88
N ASP A 320 -1.84 12.90 -34.14
CA ASP A 320 -1.47 14.29 -34.42
C ASP A 320 0.04 14.48 -34.28
N LEU A 321 0.66 13.92 -33.22
CA LEU A 321 2.11 13.93 -33.01
C LEU A 321 2.86 13.25 -34.17
N LYS A 322 2.41 12.08 -34.62
CA LYS A 322 3.03 11.39 -35.76
C LYS A 322 2.93 12.19 -37.06
N SER A 323 1.77 12.82 -37.31
CA SER A 323 1.61 13.67 -38.50
C SER A 323 2.49 14.92 -38.45
N SER A 324 2.74 15.46 -37.26
CA SER A 324 3.67 16.58 -37.05
C SER A 324 5.14 16.17 -37.23
N GLU A 325 5.52 14.96 -36.80
CA GLU A 325 6.86 14.43 -37.02
C GLU A 325 7.10 14.12 -38.50
N GLU A 326 6.14 13.48 -39.17
CA GLU A 326 6.22 13.17 -40.61
C GLU A 326 6.32 14.44 -41.46
N THR A 327 5.54 15.49 -41.14
CA THR A 327 5.66 16.79 -41.82
C THR A 327 6.98 17.50 -41.53
N SER A 328 7.52 17.39 -40.31
CA SER A 328 8.85 17.92 -39.95
C SER A 328 9.98 17.21 -40.72
N VAL A 329 9.90 15.89 -40.86
CA VAL A 329 10.86 15.08 -41.62
C VAL A 329 10.77 15.39 -43.12
N LEU A 330 9.55 15.46 -43.69
CA LEU A 330 9.34 15.86 -45.08
C LEU A 330 9.87 17.27 -45.38
N ALA A 331 9.62 18.23 -44.48
CA ALA A 331 10.14 19.60 -44.62
C ALA A 331 11.69 19.65 -44.60
N LYS A 332 12.33 18.82 -43.75
CA LYS A 332 13.80 18.66 -43.74
C LYS A 332 14.32 17.98 -45.01
N CYS A 333 13.59 17.03 -45.58
CA CYS A 333 14.00 16.38 -46.82
C CYS A 333 13.86 17.31 -48.04
N LEU A 334 12.79 18.10 -48.11
CA LEU A 334 12.56 19.05 -49.22
C LEU A 334 13.59 20.20 -49.23
N SER A 335 14.01 20.68 -48.06
CA SER A 335 15.04 21.71 -47.96
C SER A 335 16.42 21.23 -48.41
N ILE A 336 16.73 19.94 -48.26
CA ILE A 336 17.96 19.32 -48.76
C ILE A 336 17.96 19.21 -50.30
N ILE A 337 16.78 19.06 -50.92
CA ILE A 337 16.63 18.92 -52.38
C ILE A 337 16.44 20.29 -53.07
N GLY A 338 16.38 21.40 -52.32
CA GLY A 338 16.31 22.75 -52.86
C GLY A 338 14.95 23.14 -53.45
N ILE A 339 13.89 22.37 -53.17
CA ILE A 339 12.52 22.69 -53.57
C ILE A 339 11.91 23.51 -52.45
N LYS A 340 11.67 24.81 -52.69
CA LYS A 340 10.92 25.70 -51.80
C LYS A 340 9.43 25.51 -51.96
#